data_AF-A0A8I0HCC7-F1
#
_entry.id   AF-A0A8I0HCC7-F1
#
_cell.length_a   1.000
_cell.length_b   1.000
_cell.length_c   1.000
_cell.angle_alpha   90.00
_cell.angle_beta   90.00
_cell.angle_gamma   90.00
#
_symmetry.space_group_name_H-M   'P 1'
#
loop_
_entity.id
_entity.type
_entity.pdbx_description
1 polymer ?
#
loop_
_entity_poly.entity_id
_entity_poly.type
_entity_poly.pdbx_seq_one_letter_code
_entity_poly.pdbx_strand_id
1 'polypeptide(L)'
;GSEELCKIASAYTGIPVRRMYFQDLDVREQYDGIWACSSILHLEKTELRSVLKKMADALRPDGWIYTSFKYGEYEGMRNGRYFTDFTWS
;
A
#
# COMPACT_ATOMS: atom_id res chain seq x y z
N GLY A 1 -0.24 9.95 5.64
CA GLY A 1 1.16 9.67 5.27
C GLY A 1 2.07 10.80 5.76
N SER A 2 3.35 10.52 6.04
CA SER A 2 4.30 11.54 6.52
C SER A 2 4.71 12.51 5.41
N GLU A 3 4.57 13.80 5.66
CA GLU A 3 4.95 14.84 4.72
C GLU A 3 6.48 14.95 4.59
N GLU A 4 7.17 14.76 5.70
CA GLU A 4 8.63 14.78 5.82
C GLU A 4 9.25 13.69 4.95
N LEU A 5 8.70 12.47 5.00
CA LEU A 5 9.17 11.37 4.14
C LEU A 5 8.94 11.68 2.65
N CYS A 6 7.80 12.27 2.28
CA CYS A 6 7.56 12.68 0.89
C CYS A 6 8.57 13.73 0.42
N LYS A 7 8.93 14.70 1.28
CA LYS A 7 9.96 15.72 0.97
C LYS A 7 11.33 15.08 0.75
N ILE A 8 11.75 14.19 1.65
CA ILE A 8 13.04 13.47 1.54
C ILE A 8 13.06 12.62 0.26
N ALA A 9 12.01 11.84 -0.01
CA ALA A 9 11.93 10.99 -1.18
C ALA A 9 11.92 11.80 -2.49
N SER A 10 11.21 12.93 -2.54
CA SER A 10 11.22 13.82 -3.71
C SER A 10 12.62 14.37 -3.98
N ALA A 11 13.31 14.84 -2.93
CA ALA A 11 14.67 15.36 -3.06
C ALA A 11 15.66 14.28 -3.51
N TYR A 12 15.52 13.04 -3.01
CA TYR A 12 16.40 11.92 -3.37
C TYR A 12 16.18 11.41 -4.80
N THR A 13 14.92 11.28 -5.22
CA THR A 13 14.56 10.66 -6.50
C THR A 13 14.50 11.64 -7.66
N GLY A 14 14.33 12.94 -7.37
CA GLY A 14 14.15 13.98 -8.39
C GLY A 14 12.78 13.95 -9.09
N ILE A 15 11.85 13.10 -8.65
CA ILE A 15 10.49 13.02 -9.20
C ILE A 15 9.46 13.55 -8.19
N PRO A 16 8.28 14.04 -8.65
CA PRO A 16 7.21 14.45 -7.75
C PRO A 16 6.70 13.27 -6.91
N VAL A 17 6.83 13.34 -5.58
CA VAL A 17 6.24 12.34 -4.66
C VAL A 17 4.94 12.89 -4.08
N ARG A 18 3.82 12.25 -4.42
CA ARG A 18 2.50 12.63 -3.92
C ARG A 18 2.28 12.10 -2.51
N ARG A 19 1.90 12.99 -1.58
CA ARG A 19 1.38 12.59 -0.26
C ARG A 19 -0.10 12.22 -0.40
N MET A 20 -0.43 10.96 -0.12
CA MET A 20 -1.79 10.44 -0.27
C MET A 20 -2.02 9.28 0.72
N TYR A 21 -3.27 9.07 1.17
CA TYR A 21 -3.65 7.82 1.84
C TYR A 21 -3.96 6.73 0.82
N PHE A 22 -3.85 5.46 1.21
CA PHE A 22 -4.17 4.35 0.30
C PHE A 22 -5.66 4.36 -0.11
N GLN A 23 -6.52 4.78 0.82
CA GLN A 23 -7.96 4.90 0.65
C GLN A 23 -8.35 5.93 -0.42
N ASP A 24 -7.52 6.96 -0.61
CA ASP A 24 -7.76 8.04 -1.57
C ASP A 24 -7.30 7.69 -2.99
N LEU A 25 -6.72 6.50 -3.21
CA LEU A 25 -6.41 6.03 -4.56
C LEU A 25 -7.72 5.84 -5.33
N ASP A 26 -7.89 6.67 -6.36
CA ASP A 26 -9.07 6.68 -7.23
C ASP A 26 -8.64 7.07 -8.65
N VAL A 27 -7.92 6.15 -9.28
CA VAL A 27 -7.49 6.25 -10.68
C VAL A 27 -7.77 4.90 -11.35
N ARG A 28 -7.87 4.90 -12.68
CA ARG A 28 -8.16 3.69 -13.46
C ARG A 28 -7.16 3.49 -14.56
N GLU A 29 -6.70 2.25 -14.75
CA GLU A 29 -5.85 1.82 -15.87
C GLU A 29 -4.63 2.74 -16.12
N GLN A 30 -4.02 3.24 -15.04
CA GLN A 30 -2.97 4.24 -15.13
C GLN A 30 -1.57 3.63 -15.01
N TYR A 31 -1.42 2.56 -14.23
CA TYR A 31 -0.12 1.99 -13.89
C TYR A 31 0.06 0.60 -14.50
N ASP A 32 1.28 0.32 -15.00
CA ASP A 32 1.68 -1.02 -15.45
C ASP A 32 2.07 -1.91 -14.25
N GLY A 33 2.37 -1.31 -13.11
CA GLY A 33 2.68 -2.05 -11.89
C GLY A 33 2.57 -1.19 -10.62
N ILE A 34 2.28 -1.85 -9.50
CA ILE A 34 2.22 -1.23 -8.18
C ILE A 34 3.12 -2.01 -7.22
N TRP A 35 3.96 -1.28 -6.49
CA TRP A 35 4.87 -1.83 -5.47
C TRP A 35 4.51 -1.30 -4.08
N ALA A 36 3.99 -2.19 -3.22
CA ALA A 36 3.56 -1.90 -1.86
C ALA A 36 4.35 -2.73 -0.84
N CYS A 37 5.62 -2.39 -0.63
CA CYS A 37 6.50 -3.13 0.28
C CYS A 37 6.29 -2.72 1.74
N SER A 38 5.87 -3.68 2.57
CA SER A 38 5.67 -3.51 4.02
C SER A 38 4.91 -2.22 4.38
N SER A 39 3.92 -1.84 3.57
CA SER A 39 3.17 -0.59 3.70
C SER A 39 1.71 -0.83 4.09
N ILE A 40 0.97 -1.65 3.33
CA ILE A 40 -0.48 -1.86 3.51
C ILE A 40 -0.83 -2.89 4.59
N LEU A 41 0.14 -3.60 5.17
CA LEU A 41 -0.07 -4.51 6.31
C LEU A 41 -0.57 -3.81 7.60
N HIS A 42 -0.60 -2.48 7.60
CA HIS A 42 -1.07 -1.67 8.71
C HIS A 42 -2.56 -1.33 8.63
N LEU A 43 -3.28 -1.94 7.70
CA LEU A 43 -4.73 -1.79 7.53
C LEU A 43 -5.46 -2.97 8.14
N GLU A 44 -6.66 -2.73 8.66
CA GLU A 44 -7.60 -3.80 9.01
C GLU A 44 -7.98 -4.61 7.75
N LYS A 45 -8.34 -5.89 7.89
CA LYS A 45 -8.66 -6.75 6.73
C LYS A 45 -9.78 -6.19 5.84
N THR A 46 -10.78 -5.52 6.43
CA THR A 46 -11.89 -4.89 5.69
C THR A 46 -11.39 -3.74 4.82
N GLU A 47 -10.57 -2.85 5.37
CA GLU A 47 -9.93 -1.75 4.65
C GLU A 47 -8.93 -2.26 3.61
N LEU A 48 -8.14 -3.29 3.95
CA LEU A 48 -7.17 -3.89 3.06
C LEU A 48 -7.83 -4.41 1.79
N ARG A 49 -9.00 -5.07 1.90
CA ARG A 49 -9.78 -5.51 0.73
C ARG A 49 -10.18 -4.35 -0.17
N SER A 50 -10.63 -3.23 0.42
CA SER A 50 -11.00 -2.02 -0.32
C SER A 50 -9.80 -1.40 -1.05
N VAL A 51 -8.65 -1.30 -0.36
CA VAL A 51 -7.41 -0.78 -0.93
C VAL A 51 -6.86 -1.67 -2.03
N LEU A 52 -6.87 -3.00 -1.85
CA LEU A 52 -6.46 -3.95 -2.89
C LEU A 52 -7.33 -3.82 -4.14
N LYS A 53 -8.64 -3.61 -3.98
CA LYS A 53 -9.53 -3.35 -5.11
C LYS A 53 -9.16 -2.06 -5.83
N LYS A 54 -8.91 -0.97 -5.10
CA LYS A 54 -8.45 0.31 -5.68
C LYS A 54 -7.12 0.17 -6.43
N MET A 55 -6.18 -0.61 -5.88
CA MET A 55 -4.92 -0.91 -6.55
C MET A 55 -5.15 -1.70 -7.85
N ALA A 56 -6.04 -2.69 -7.84
CA ALA A 56 -6.39 -3.45 -9.04
C ALA A 56 -7.08 -2.57 -10.09
N ASP A 57 -8.02 -1.71 -9.70
CA ASP A 57 -8.71 -0.78 -10.60
C ASP A 57 -7.71 0.22 -11.23
N ALA A 58 -6.66 0.61 -10.49
CA ALA A 58 -5.62 1.53 -10.95
C ALA A 58 -4.61 0.91 -11.94
N LEU A 59 -4.54 -0.42 -12.02
CA LEU A 59 -3.67 -1.13 -12.97
C LEU A 59 -4.30 -1.17 -14.36
N ARG A 60 -3.43 -1.12 -15.37
CA ARG A 60 -3.78 -1.51 -16.74
C ARG A 60 -4.04 -3.01 -16.84
N PRO A 61 -4.70 -3.49 -17.90
CA PRO A 61 -4.71 -4.90 -18.24
C PRO A 61 -3.29 -5.49 -18.20
N ASP A 62 -3.14 -6.68 -17.62
CA ASP A 62 -1.87 -7.39 -17.43
C ASP A 62 -0.84 -6.72 -16.50
N GLY A 63 -1.25 -5.70 -15.74
CA GLY A 63 -0.41 -5.05 -14.74
C GLY A 63 -0.12 -5.93 -13.51
N TRP A 64 0.98 -5.63 -12.80
CA TRP A 64 1.45 -6.44 -11.68
C TRP A 64 1.36 -5.72 -10.33
N ILE A 65 0.90 -6.41 -9.29
CA ILE A 65 0.98 -5.92 -7.90
C ILE A 65 2.00 -6.75 -7.14
N TYR A 66 2.97 -6.07 -6.53
CA TYR A 66 3.77 -6.62 -5.44
C TYR A 66 3.31 -6.03 -4.11
N THR A 67 3.01 -6.89 -3.15
CA THR A 67 2.77 -6.50 -1.75
C THR A 67 3.44 -7.49 -0.81
N SER A 68 3.83 -7.03 0.37
CA SER A 68 4.42 -7.90 1.40
C SER A 68 3.77 -7.70 2.77
N PHE A 69 3.54 -8.84 3.44
CA PHE A 69 2.96 -8.92 4.77
C PHE A 69 3.92 -9.69 5.70
N LYS A 70 3.71 -9.56 7.00
CA LYS A 70 4.40 -10.41 7.96
C LYS A 70 3.80 -11.81 7.93
N TYR A 71 4.65 -12.81 8.14
CA TYR A 71 4.21 -14.19 8.25
C TYR A 71 3.59 -14.43 9.64
N GLY A 72 2.36 -14.92 9.66
CA GLY A 72 1.63 -15.25 10.89
C GLY A 72 0.14 -15.06 10.75
N GLU A 73 -0.58 -15.23 11.86
CA GLU A 73 -2.05 -15.12 11.91
C GLU A 73 -2.51 -13.94 12.78
N TYR A 74 -1.57 -13.09 13.19
CA TYR A 74 -1.84 -11.96 14.08
C TYR A 74 -2.60 -10.85 13.36
N GLU A 75 -3.61 -10.32 14.05
CA GLU A 75 -4.37 -9.15 13.64
C GLU A 75 -4.60 -8.26 14.86
N GLY A 76 -4.09 -7.02 14.83
CA GLY A 76 -4.27 -6.07 15.93
C GLY A 76 -3.14 -5.07 16.12
N MET A 77 -3.20 -4.35 17.25
CA MET A 77 -2.25 -3.28 17.59
C MET A 77 -0.96 -3.83 18.24
N ARG A 78 0.19 -3.53 17.63
CA ARG A 78 1.53 -3.81 18.14
C ARG A 78 2.41 -2.58 18.00
N ASN A 79 3.01 -2.13 19.10
CA ASN A 79 3.93 -0.98 19.13
C ASN A 79 3.35 0.29 18.44
N GLY A 80 2.08 0.59 18.74
CA GLY A 80 1.40 1.79 18.22
C GLY A 80 0.94 1.72 16.77
N ARG A 81 1.02 0.56 16.11
CA ARG A 81 0.50 0.36 14.75
C ARG A 81 -0.35 -0.90 14.67
N TYR A 82 -1.34 -0.88 13.80
CA TYR A 82 -2.09 -2.08 13.45
C TYR A 82 -1.21 -3.00 12.59
N PHE A 83 -1.39 -4.30 12.68
CA PHE A 83 -0.76 -5.29 11.83
C PHE A 83 -1.79 -6.33 11.42
N THR A 84 -1.74 -6.69 10.15
CA THR A 84 -2.45 -7.81 9.56
C THR A 84 -1.41 -8.75 8.96
N ASP A 85 -1.17 -9.86 9.64
CA ASP A 85 -0.22 -10.90 9.24
C ASP A 85 -0.97 -11.97 8.41
N PHE A 86 -0.25 -12.61 7.49
CA PHE A 86 -0.78 -13.67 6.64
C PHE A 86 0.13 -14.90 6.68
N THR A 87 -0.48 -16.07 6.64
CA THR A 87 0.20 -17.34 6.36
C THR A 87 -0.05 -17.75 4.91
N TRP A 88 0.58 -18.84 4.47
CA TRP A 88 0.30 -19.47 3.18
C TRP A 88 -1.07 -20.17 3.28
N SER A 89 -2.17 -19.44 3.11
CA SER A 89 -3.48 -20.07 2.93
C SER A 89 -3.62 -20.61 1.52
#